data_AF-A0A0F8DUV6-F1
#
_entry.id   AF-A0A0F8DUV6-F1
#
_cell.length_a   1.000
_cell.length_b   1.000
_cell.length_c   1.000
_cell.angle_alpha   90.00
_cell.angle_beta   90.00
_cell.angle_gamma   90.00
#
_symmetry.space_group_name_H-M   'P 1'
#
loop_
_entity.id
_entity.type
_entity.pdbx_description
1 polymer ?
#
loop_
_entity_poly.entity_id
_entity_poly.type
_entity_poly.pdbx_seq_one_letter_code
_entity_poly.pdbx_strand_id
1 'polypeptide(L)'
;MQRPELLPLVLDHKTFFQSSSDIVKRNIPVSPYLDGHEINLIYGPLHVGKTSFLKQVASLLQGVKVYINFEDSRFKELEPESFQEIEKIAAEVYIKENENDEGQIYYFLDDVHNVPGWESWVDRLNKEGAGVFVTSSSANIMSPEVSSRFADRTRVLTLLPFSFKEYLTLRGLRIPKPNFLTPSRCDEMLCLFLHYFENGGFPGVIKDGNSTLSRKYFEETLQAEVIEKHNIQDAEGLKRLAVFLISNMASEYSLETLKKVSGIDSEDIIRYYFDYLEEAFLLYRTPMFNHSSENGKESGNENEKDFPCKVYAGDTGFFKTVYPNYPDSLGLRFENLVFLELLRQGKQVSYFRDRRECDFLITEKDTKAVKAAVQVSVYFGSPAVREREVLGLMTAMEAYGLKEGLILTMDDEGVLEIPGEDGEKKTIIINSVWKWMLE
;
A
#
# COMPACT_ATOMS: atom_id res chain seq x y z
N MET A 1 30.81 -13.75 5.72
CA MET A 1 31.72 -12.78 5.06
C MET A 1 32.71 -12.20 6.07
N GLN A 2 33.91 -11.81 5.64
CA GLN A 2 34.93 -11.23 6.53
C GLN A 2 35.23 -9.76 6.23
N ARG A 3 35.95 -9.09 7.13
CA ARG A 3 36.25 -7.66 7.06
C ARG A 3 36.75 -7.15 5.69
N PRO A 4 37.70 -7.81 4.98
CA PRO A 4 38.20 -7.31 3.69
C PRO A 4 37.12 -7.23 2.61
N GLU A 5 36.09 -8.08 2.71
CA GLU A 5 34.95 -8.10 1.82
C GLU A 5 33.95 -7.02 2.22
N LEU A 6 33.63 -6.92 3.52
CA LEU A 6 32.57 -6.05 4.04
C LEU A 6 32.94 -4.55 4.01
N LEU A 7 34.21 -4.19 4.26
CA LEU A 7 34.62 -2.78 4.39
C LEU A 7 34.34 -1.96 3.11
N PRO A 8 34.72 -2.42 1.90
CA PRO A 8 34.37 -1.73 0.67
C PRO A 8 32.86 -1.54 0.48
N LEU A 9 32.05 -2.56 0.79
CA LEU A 9 30.58 -2.47 0.66
C LEU A 9 30.01 -1.38 1.57
N VAL A 10 30.40 -1.36 2.85
CA VAL A 10 29.91 -0.36 3.81
C VAL A 10 30.29 1.06 3.38
N LEU A 11 31.51 1.25 2.85
CA LEU A 11 31.96 2.55 2.33
C LEU A 11 31.21 2.99 1.06
N ASP A 12 30.96 2.06 0.13
CA ASP A 12 30.16 2.34 -1.08
C ASP A 12 28.74 2.76 -0.70
N HIS A 13 28.12 2.02 0.23
CA HIS A 13 26.74 2.28 0.69
C HIS A 13 26.64 3.61 1.42
N LYS A 14 27.62 3.92 2.28
CA LYS A 14 27.75 5.25 2.92
C LYS A 14 27.79 6.37 1.88
N THR A 15 28.68 6.25 0.89
CA THR A 15 28.88 7.26 -0.15
C THR A 15 27.59 7.48 -0.96
N PHE A 16 26.93 6.40 -1.35
CA PHE A 16 25.63 6.46 -2.02
C PHE A 16 24.57 7.15 -1.17
N PHE A 17 24.49 6.83 0.12
CA PHE A 17 23.46 7.36 1.00
C PHE A 17 23.63 8.84 1.29
N GLN A 18 24.89 9.29 1.45
CA GLN A 18 25.25 10.69 1.68
C GLN A 18 25.17 11.56 0.41
N SER A 19 25.17 10.95 -0.79
CA SER A 19 25.07 11.71 -2.04
C SER A 19 23.77 12.53 -2.11
N SER A 20 23.90 13.81 -2.48
CA SER A 20 22.76 14.68 -2.73
C SER A 20 21.96 14.13 -3.91
N SER A 21 20.69 13.82 -3.67
CA SER A 21 19.77 13.36 -4.72
C SER A 21 18.55 14.28 -4.74
N ASP A 22 18.02 14.52 -5.93
CA ASP A 22 16.74 15.19 -6.13
C ASP A 22 15.62 14.27 -5.65
N ILE A 23 15.43 14.24 -4.32
CA ILE A 23 14.40 13.45 -3.66
C ILE A 23 13.08 14.21 -3.73
N VAL A 24 12.07 13.54 -4.25
CA VAL A 24 10.69 14.01 -4.17
C VAL A 24 10.20 13.76 -2.76
N LYS A 25 9.86 14.83 -2.02
CA LYS A 25 9.37 14.71 -0.65
C LYS A 25 8.05 13.94 -0.62
N ARG A 26 7.98 12.89 0.20
CA ARG A 26 6.75 12.16 0.50
C ARG A 26 5.82 13.03 1.33
N ASN A 27 4.53 13.00 1.04
CA ASN A 27 3.50 13.69 1.84
C ASN A 27 3.05 12.81 3.01
N ILE A 28 4.01 12.38 3.82
CA ILE A 28 3.81 11.51 4.99
C ILE A 28 4.35 12.25 6.20
N PRO A 29 3.61 12.35 7.32
CA PRO A 29 4.11 12.97 8.53
C PRO A 29 5.37 12.25 9.01
N VAL A 30 6.51 12.93 8.91
CA VAL A 30 7.80 12.37 9.34
C VAL A 30 8.05 12.54 10.83
N SER A 31 7.34 13.47 11.49
CA SER A 31 7.52 13.80 12.90
C SER A 31 7.44 12.59 13.84
N PRO A 32 6.55 11.59 13.64
CA PRO A 32 6.56 10.40 14.48
C PRO A 32 7.90 9.65 14.40
N TYR A 33 8.61 9.67 13.28
CA TYR A 33 9.84 8.88 13.15
C TYR A 33 11.08 9.58 13.71
N LEU A 34 10.93 10.81 14.21
CA LEU A 34 12.06 11.62 14.70
C LEU A 34 12.38 11.40 16.18
N ASP A 35 11.53 10.68 16.92
CA ASP A 35 11.75 10.35 18.34
C ASP A 35 12.98 9.44 18.54
N GLY A 36 13.39 8.71 17.49
CA GLY A 36 14.66 7.99 17.41
C GLY A 36 14.79 6.73 18.26
N HIS A 37 13.85 6.41 19.15
CA HIS A 37 13.97 5.27 20.06
C HIS A 37 13.28 3.98 19.59
N GLU A 38 12.48 4.06 18.53
CA GLU A 38 11.68 2.93 18.04
C GLU A 38 12.32 2.24 16.82
N ILE A 39 11.83 1.03 16.57
CA ILE A 39 12.10 0.29 15.34
C ILE A 39 11.06 0.72 14.31
N ASN A 40 11.50 1.32 13.21
CA ASN A 40 10.64 1.84 12.17
C ASN A 40 10.62 0.87 10.98
N LEU A 41 9.54 0.11 10.82
CA LEU A 41 9.35 -0.81 9.70
C LEU A 41 8.65 -0.07 8.55
N ILE A 42 9.30 0.02 7.39
CA ILE A 42 8.78 0.74 6.22
C ILE A 42 8.69 -0.23 5.04
N TYR A 43 7.50 -0.68 4.69
CA TYR A 43 7.34 -1.67 3.64
C TYR A 43 6.37 -1.23 2.55
N GLY A 44 6.52 -1.81 1.36
CA GLY A 44 5.65 -1.53 0.23
C GLY A 44 6.29 -1.97 -1.09
N PRO A 45 5.60 -1.80 -2.22
CA PRO A 45 6.03 -2.38 -3.49
C PRO A 45 7.44 -1.94 -3.92
N LEU A 46 8.05 -2.68 -4.84
CA LEU A 46 9.23 -2.20 -5.57
C LEU A 46 8.91 -0.87 -6.27
N HIS A 47 9.92 -0.04 -6.52
CA HIS A 47 9.81 1.23 -7.25
C HIS A 47 9.00 2.36 -6.58
N VAL A 48 8.43 2.17 -5.38
CA VAL A 48 7.70 3.23 -4.66
C VAL A 48 8.60 4.29 -3.99
N GLY A 49 9.92 4.07 -3.97
CA GLY A 49 10.89 5.02 -3.40
C GLY A 49 11.13 4.87 -1.90
N LYS A 50 11.20 3.63 -1.39
CA LYS A 50 11.56 3.32 0.01
C LYS A 50 12.91 3.93 0.40
N THR A 51 13.96 3.69 -0.38
CA THR A 51 15.30 4.28 -0.19
C THR A 51 15.27 5.81 -0.20
N SER A 52 14.50 6.42 -1.11
CA SER A 52 14.33 7.87 -1.17
C SER A 52 13.66 8.42 0.08
N PHE A 53 12.69 7.70 0.64
CA PHE A 53 12.07 8.04 1.92
C PHE A 53 13.04 7.90 3.09
N LEU A 54 13.88 6.85 3.13
CA LEU A 54 14.94 6.72 4.13
C LEU A 54 15.89 7.92 4.10
N LYS A 55 16.33 8.34 2.91
CA LYS A 55 17.17 9.55 2.75
C LYS A 55 16.46 10.82 3.23
N GLN A 56 15.16 10.96 2.96
CA GLN A 56 14.35 12.08 3.45
C GLN A 56 14.34 12.11 4.99
N VAL A 57 14.08 10.99 5.66
CA VAL A 57 14.09 10.91 7.12
C VAL A 57 15.50 11.15 7.68
N ALA A 58 16.51 10.51 7.11
CA ALA A 58 17.90 10.68 7.50
C ALA A 58 18.39 12.13 7.39
N SER A 59 17.88 12.92 6.44
CA SER A 59 18.22 14.34 6.30
C SER A 59 17.70 15.22 7.45
N LEU A 60 16.69 14.74 8.19
CA LEU A 60 16.05 15.45 9.30
C LEU A 60 16.59 15.04 10.67
N LEU A 61 17.28 13.89 10.76
CA LEU A 61 17.87 13.39 11.99
C LEU A 61 19.29 13.94 12.20
N GLN A 62 19.64 14.17 13.46
CA GLN A 62 20.99 14.57 13.89
C GLN A 62 21.71 13.39 14.52
N GLY A 63 22.96 13.15 14.14
CA GLY A 63 23.76 12.02 14.62
C GLY A 63 24.28 11.14 13.50
N VAL A 64 24.86 10.00 13.88
CA VAL A 64 25.55 9.07 12.99
C VAL A 64 24.54 8.24 12.20
N LYS A 65 24.68 8.15 10.87
CA LYS A 65 23.73 7.47 9.97
C LYS A 65 24.42 6.34 9.23
N VAL A 66 24.21 5.11 9.69
CA VAL A 66 24.72 3.90 9.04
C VAL A 66 23.67 3.43 8.04
N TYR A 67 24.02 3.35 6.76
CA TYR A 67 23.15 2.80 5.73
C TYR A 67 23.75 1.54 5.12
N ILE A 68 22.93 0.50 4.97
CA ILE A 68 23.27 -0.77 4.34
C ILE A 68 22.10 -1.20 3.45
N ASN A 69 22.36 -1.54 2.20
CA ASN A 69 21.36 -2.09 1.27
C ASN A 69 21.57 -3.60 1.07
N PHE A 70 20.61 -4.42 1.46
CA PHE A 70 20.70 -5.88 1.33
C PHE A 70 20.27 -6.44 -0.04
N GLU A 71 19.77 -5.60 -0.96
CA GLU A 71 19.63 -6.00 -2.38
C GLU A 71 20.97 -6.09 -3.11
N ASP A 72 22.05 -5.54 -2.55
CA ASP A 72 23.37 -5.59 -3.17
C ASP A 72 23.79 -7.06 -3.34
N SER A 73 23.95 -7.49 -4.59
CA SER A 73 24.30 -8.87 -4.95
C SER A 73 25.57 -9.39 -4.28
N ARG A 74 26.44 -8.50 -3.78
CA ARG A 74 27.65 -8.84 -3.03
C ARG A 74 27.34 -9.34 -1.60
N PHE A 75 26.14 -9.15 -1.09
CA PHE A 75 25.66 -9.66 0.20
C PHE A 75 24.92 -11.01 0.12
N LYS A 76 24.85 -11.66 -1.04
CA LYS A 76 24.12 -12.93 -1.22
C LYS A 76 24.54 -14.07 -0.27
N GLU A 77 25.79 -14.07 0.20
CA GLU A 77 26.33 -15.07 1.13
C GLU A 77 26.56 -14.49 2.54
N LEU A 78 25.81 -13.44 2.90
CA LEU A 78 25.90 -12.81 4.21
C LEU A 78 25.19 -13.66 5.27
N GLU A 79 25.99 -14.30 6.12
CA GLU A 79 25.49 -15.05 7.26
C GLU A 79 25.40 -14.17 8.53
N PRO A 80 24.48 -14.50 9.49
CA PRO A 80 24.24 -13.69 10.68
C PRO A 80 25.46 -13.38 11.55
N GLU A 81 26.48 -14.27 11.56
CA GLU A 81 27.74 -14.08 12.29
C GLU A 81 28.53 -12.86 11.78
N SER A 82 28.27 -12.45 10.53
CA SER A 82 28.93 -11.32 9.88
C SER A 82 28.39 -9.96 10.35
N PHE A 83 27.20 -9.91 10.97
CA PHE A 83 26.56 -8.65 11.39
C PHE A 83 27.41 -7.89 12.41
N GLN A 84 28.08 -8.60 13.33
CA GLN A 84 29.00 -7.96 14.28
C GLN A 84 30.19 -7.28 13.59
N GLU A 85 30.65 -7.82 12.46
CA GLU A 85 31.75 -7.21 11.71
C GLU A 85 31.25 -5.97 10.95
N ILE A 86 30.02 -6.00 10.42
CA ILE A 86 29.37 -4.80 9.85
C ILE A 86 29.27 -3.70 10.90
N GLU A 87 28.85 -4.02 12.13
CA GLU A 87 28.79 -3.07 13.24
C GLU A 87 30.15 -2.46 13.57
N LYS A 88 31.21 -3.27 13.67
CA LYS A 88 32.57 -2.76 13.92
C LYS A 88 33.07 -1.86 12.81
N ILE A 89 32.85 -2.26 11.55
CA ILE A 89 33.22 -1.45 10.39
C ILE A 89 32.44 -0.13 10.42
N ALA A 90 31.14 -0.17 10.67
CA ALA A 90 30.32 1.02 10.79
C ALA A 90 30.82 1.92 11.93
N ALA A 91 31.09 1.38 13.11
CA ALA A 91 31.68 2.12 14.22
C ALA A 91 32.99 2.80 13.79
N GLU A 92 33.90 2.09 13.12
CA GLU A 92 35.17 2.69 12.68
C GLU A 92 35.02 3.75 11.58
N VAL A 93 34.15 3.50 10.60
CA VAL A 93 33.92 4.38 9.43
C VAL A 93 33.15 5.64 9.82
N TYR A 94 32.25 5.53 10.79
CA TYR A 94 31.37 6.63 11.15
C TYR A 94 31.79 7.35 12.43
N ILE A 95 32.45 6.70 13.41
CA ILE A 95 32.92 7.37 14.64
C ILE A 95 34.19 8.19 14.38
N LYS A 96 35.12 7.73 13.50
CA LYS A 96 36.33 8.51 13.17
C LYS A 96 36.06 9.85 12.47
N GLU A 97 34.95 9.95 11.74
CA GLU A 97 34.56 11.19 11.05
C GLU A 97 33.69 12.10 11.93
N ASN A 98 33.17 11.57 13.04
CA ASN A 98 32.23 12.23 13.94
C ASN A 98 32.78 12.28 15.38
N GLU A 99 34.10 12.38 15.57
CA GLU A 99 34.75 12.39 16.90
C GLU A 99 34.25 13.52 17.83
N ASN A 100 33.51 14.51 17.31
CA ASN A 100 32.88 15.60 18.07
C ASN A 100 31.34 15.50 18.19
N ASP A 101 30.73 14.45 17.64
CA ASP A 101 29.29 14.27 17.60
C ASP A 101 28.88 13.28 18.71
N GLU A 102 28.45 13.79 19.87
CA GLU A 102 27.80 13.01 20.95
C GLU A 102 26.37 12.58 20.55
N GLY A 103 26.16 12.31 19.26
CA GLY A 103 24.85 12.09 18.65
C GLY A 103 24.41 10.63 18.69
N GLN A 104 23.10 10.42 18.70
CA GLN A 104 22.49 9.10 18.57
C GLN A 104 22.93 8.41 17.25
N ILE A 105 23.08 7.08 17.29
CA ILE A 105 23.35 6.28 16.09
C ILE A 105 22.03 5.82 15.48
N TYR A 106 21.91 5.97 14.16
CA TYR A 106 20.79 5.49 13.37
C TYR A 106 21.24 4.47 12.34
N TYR A 107 20.54 3.34 12.28
CA TYR A 107 20.73 2.33 11.25
C TYR A 107 19.58 2.40 10.24
N PHE A 108 19.92 2.53 8.97
CA PHE A 108 19.02 2.49 7.82
C PHE A 108 19.34 1.22 7.03
N LEU A 109 18.54 0.19 7.23
CA LEU A 109 18.72 -1.14 6.67
C LEU A 109 17.70 -1.34 5.54
N ASP A 110 18.14 -1.24 4.30
CA ASP A 110 17.27 -1.39 3.12
C ASP A 110 17.10 -2.88 2.76
N ASP A 111 15.86 -3.29 2.52
CA ASP A 111 15.43 -4.62 2.06
C ASP A 111 15.95 -5.78 2.92
N VAL A 112 15.75 -5.65 4.24
CA VAL A 112 16.23 -6.62 5.26
C VAL A 112 15.73 -8.05 5.07
N HIS A 113 14.61 -8.24 4.38
CA HIS A 113 14.05 -9.57 4.10
C HIS A 113 14.95 -10.45 3.21
N ASN A 114 15.97 -9.86 2.58
CA ASN A 114 16.97 -10.58 1.78
C ASN A 114 18.05 -11.29 2.60
N VAL A 115 18.14 -11.03 3.92
CA VAL A 115 19.19 -11.60 4.77
C VAL A 115 18.61 -12.32 5.99
N PRO A 116 19.04 -13.56 6.31
CA PRO A 116 18.51 -14.31 7.44
C PRO A 116 18.95 -13.70 8.79
N GLY A 117 18.11 -13.84 9.81
CA GLY A 117 18.45 -13.45 11.19
C GLY A 117 18.51 -11.94 11.44
N TRP A 118 18.06 -11.12 10.49
CA TRP A 118 18.02 -9.67 10.60
C TRP A 118 17.18 -9.20 11.80
N GLU A 119 16.15 -9.96 12.18
CA GLU A 119 15.24 -9.63 13.26
C GLU A 119 15.98 -9.58 14.61
N SER A 120 16.89 -10.54 14.83
CA SER A 120 17.70 -10.63 16.05
C SER A 120 18.70 -9.49 16.12
N TRP A 121 19.21 -9.08 14.96
CA TRP A 121 20.17 -8.00 14.84
C TRP A 121 19.50 -6.65 15.13
N VAL A 122 18.36 -6.37 14.50
CA VAL A 122 17.59 -5.14 14.71
C VAL A 122 17.15 -4.98 16.17
N ASP A 123 16.67 -6.05 16.81
CA ASP A 123 16.30 -6.01 18.23
C ASP A 123 17.50 -5.66 19.13
N ARG A 124 18.69 -6.22 18.84
CA ARG A 124 19.93 -5.89 19.56
C ARG A 124 20.30 -4.42 19.39
N LEU A 125 20.36 -3.92 18.15
CA LEU A 125 20.72 -2.54 17.87
C LEU A 125 19.78 -1.56 18.59
N ASN A 126 18.48 -1.82 18.57
CA ASN A 126 17.51 -0.98 19.24
C ASN A 126 17.66 -1.01 20.77
N LYS A 127 17.92 -2.18 21.38
CA LYS A 127 18.19 -2.32 22.82
C LYS A 127 19.46 -1.60 23.27
N GLU A 128 20.44 -1.47 22.39
CA GLU A 128 21.67 -0.71 22.60
C GLU A 128 21.48 0.81 22.44
N GLY A 129 20.26 1.26 22.12
CA GLY A 129 19.89 2.68 22.05
C GLY A 129 19.94 3.28 20.65
N ALA A 130 20.20 2.48 19.61
CA ALA A 130 20.18 2.97 18.24
C ALA A 130 18.74 3.15 17.72
N GLY A 131 18.54 4.21 16.93
CA GLY A 131 17.32 4.33 16.14
C GLY A 131 17.43 3.44 14.91
N VAL A 132 16.43 2.60 14.64
CA VAL A 132 16.51 1.64 13.55
C VAL A 132 15.38 1.87 12.56
N PHE A 133 15.74 1.95 11.29
CA PHE A 133 14.86 2.05 10.14
C PHE A 133 15.14 0.86 9.26
N VAL A 134 14.10 0.08 8.97
CA VAL A 134 14.22 -1.06 8.06
C VAL A 134 13.20 -0.94 6.95
N THR A 135 13.54 -1.46 5.78
CA THR A 135 12.59 -1.54 4.67
C THR A 135 12.40 -2.95 4.15
N SER A 136 11.28 -3.16 3.46
CA SER A 136 10.99 -4.40 2.75
C SER A 136 10.10 -4.16 1.54
N SER A 137 10.39 -4.83 0.43
CA SER A 137 9.49 -5.00 -0.72
C SER A 137 8.37 -6.02 -0.49
N SER A 138 8.42 -6.76 0.62
CA SER A 138 7.47 -7.82 0.97
C SER A 138 6.68 -7.50 2.25
N ALA A 139 5.37 -7.79 2.21
CA ALA A 139 4.48 -7.66 3.34
C ALA A 139 4.76 -8.66 4.48
N ASN A 140 5.55 -9.71 4.23
CA ASN A 140 5.89 -10.73 5.24
C ASN A 140 6.74 -10.17 6.40
N ILE A 141 7.29 -8.96 6.26
CA ILE A 141 7.89 -8.23 7.40
C ILE A 141 6.88 -7.97 8.52
N MET A 142 5.57 -8.05 8.23
CA MET A 142 4.48 -7.95 9.20
C MET A 142 4.06 -9.29 9.79
N SER A 143 4.88 -10.34 9.65
CA SER A 143 4.56 -11.65 10.21
C SER A 143 4.31 -11.60 11.73
N PRO A 144 3.52 -12.54 12.27
CA PRO A 144 3.30 -12.65 13.71
C PRO A 144 4.61 -12.78 14.50
N GLU A 145 5.62 -13.44 13.93
CA GLU A 145 6.95 -13.57 14.54
C GLU A 145 7.59 -12.19 14.74
N VAL A 146 7.67 -11.38 13.68
CA VAL A 146 8.25 -10.03 13.73
C VAL A 146 7.46 -9.15 14.69
N SER A 147 6.13 -9.19 14.60
CA SER A 147 5.22 -8.43 15.45
C SER A 147 5.41 -8.78 16.94
N SER A 148 5.52 -10.07 17.26
CA SER A 148 5.73 -10.54 18.64
C SER A 148 7.09 -10.13 19.20
N ARG A 149 8.11 -10.08 18.35
CA ARG A 149 9.49 -9.78 18.77
C ARG A 149 9.69 -8.30 19.08
N PHE A 150 9.16 -7.43 18.21
CA PHE A 150 9.36 -6.00 18.36
C PHE A 150 8.25 -5.31 19.17
N ALA A 151 7.07 -5.93 19.28
CA ALA A 151 5.96 -5.53 20.15
C ALA A 151 5.71 -4.01 20.15
N ASP A 152 5.48 -3.41 21.32
CA ASP A 152 5.16 -1.98 21.48
C ASP A 152 6.30 -1.01 21.11
N ARG A 153 7.46 -1.50 20.64
CA ARG A 153 8.63 -0.68 20.25
C ARG A 153 8.71 -0.44 18.75
N THR A 154 7.62 -0.69 18.02
CA THR A 154 7.60 -0.63 16.56
C THR A 154 6.65 0.42 16.04
N ARG A 155 7.13 1.23 15.10
CA ARG A 155 6.27 2.02 14.21
C ARG A 155 6.28 1.41 12.83
N VAL A 156 5.08 1.20 12.30
CA VAL A 156 4.88 0.55 11.01
C VAL A 156 4.36 1.57 10.01
N LEU A 157 4.98 1.62 8.83
CA LEU A 157 4.58 2.46 7.71
C LEU A 157 4.45 1.62 6.44
N THR A 158 3.25 1.55 5.89
CA THR A 158 3.04 1.05 4.53
C THR A 158 3.25 2.17 3.52
N LEU A 159 4.29 2.06 2.71
CA LEU A 159 4.67 3.02 1.69
C LEU A 159 4.07 2.63 0.33
N LEU A 160 2.87 3.12 0.06
CA LEU A 160 2.19 2.91 -1.22
C LEU A 160 2.77 3.79 -2.36
N PRO A 161 2.45 3.52 -3.64
CA PRO A 161 2.65 4.47 -4.73
C PRO A 161 2.09 5.85 -4.39
N PHE A 162 2.55 6.90 -5.06
CA PHE A 162 2.18 8.28 -4.74
C PHE A 162 0.66 8.48 -4.72
N SER A 163 0.22 9.22 -3.71
CA SER A 163 -1.12 9.80 -3.67
C SER A 163 -1.30 10.86 -4.75
N PHE A 164 -2.55 11.29 -4.98
CA PHE A 164 -2.81 12.42 -5.88
C PHE A 164 -2.13 13.71 -5.40
N LYS A 165 -2.05 13.94 -4.07
CA LYS A 165 -1.30 15.05 -3.47
C LYS A 165 0.20 15.01 -3.83
N GLU A 166 0.80 13.83 -3.77
CA GLU A 166 2.21 13.63 -4.14
C GLU A 166 2.43 13.75 -5.65
N TYR A 167 1.48 13.29 -6.47
CA TYR A 167 1.49 13.51 -7.92
C TYR A 167 1.54 15.01 -8.27
N LEU A 168 0.68 15.83 -7.64
CA LEU A 168 0.69 17.28 -7.83
C LEU A 168 2.02 17.91 -7.41
N THR A 169 2.55 17.48 -6.26
CA THR A 169 3.82 17.97 -5.72
C THR A 169 4.99 17.64 -6.65
N LEU A 170 5.03 16.42 -7.20
CA LEU A 170 6.04 16.01 -8.17
C LEU A 170 5.97 16.82 -9.47
N ARG A 171 4.77 17.23 -9.89
CA ARG A 171 4.55 18.15 -11.02
C ARG A 171 4.89 19.62 -10.71
N GLY A 172 5.37 19.92 -9.50
CA GLY A 172 5.70 21.29 -9.07
C GLY A 172 4.48 22.14 -8.74
N LEU A 173 3.31 21.52 -8.57
CA LEU A 173 2.06 22.20 -8.28
C LEU A 173 1.83 22.26 -6.76
N ARG A 174 1.21 23.35 -6.30
CA ARG A 174 0.76 23.46 -4.90
C ARG A 174 -0.53 22.68 -4.73
N ILE A 175 -0.63 21.93 -3.64
CA ILE A 175 -1.87 21.24 -3.25
C ILE A 175 -2.91 22.32 -2.91
N PRO A 176 -4.01 22.43 -3.67
CA PRO A 176 -5.05 23.40 -3.38
C PRO A 176 -5.91 22.97 -2.19
N LYS A 177 -6.61 23.93 -1.59
CA LYS A 177 -7.71 23.61 -0.68
C LYS A 177 -8.96 23.34 -1.52
N PRO A 178 -9.57 22.14 -1.46
CA PRO A 178 -10.64 21.73 -2.38
C PRO A 178 -11.85 22.68 -2.36
N ASN A 179 -12.20 23.22 -1.18
CA ASN A 179 -13.33 24.16 -1.01
C ASN A 179 -13.05 25.60 -1.47
N PHE A 180 -11.85 25.90 -1.96
CA PHE A 180 -11.42 27.24 -2.36
C PHE A 180 -10.88 27.26 -3.80
N LEU A 181 -11.57 26.56 -4.71
CA LEU A 181 -11.23 26.48 -6.12
C LEU A 181 -12.21 27.27 -7.00
N THR A 182 -11.68 28.02 -7.95
CA THR A 182 -12.49 28.60 -9.04
C THR A 182 -12.89 27.51 -10.04
N PRO A 183 -13.99 27.65 -10.81
CA PRO A 183 -14.40 26.65 -11.81
C PRO A 183 -13.28 26.21 -12.76
N SER A 184 -12.53 27.16 -13.34
CA SER A 184 -11.40 26.85 -14.22
C SER A 184 -10.27 26.05 -13.53
N ARG A 185 -10.10 26.21 -12.21
CA ARG A 185 -9.13 25.41 -11.44
C ARG A 185 -9.68 24.02 -11.14
N CYS A 186 -11.00 23.86 -10.98
CA CYS A 186 -11.62 22.53 -10.88
C CYS A 186 -11.39 21.74 -12.17
N ASP A 187 -11.61 22.35 -13.34
CA ASP A 187 -11.37 21.70 -14.63
C ASP A 187 -9.91 21.25 -14.79
N GLU A 188 -8.95 22.11 -14.43
CA GLU A 188 -7.52 21.79 -14.43
C GLU A 188 -7.20 20.62 -13.49
N MET A 189 -7.74 20.63 -12.26
CA MET A 189 -7.52 19.56 -11.29
C MET A 189 -8.14 18.24 -11.75
N LEU A 190 -9.33 18.28 -12.37
CA LEU A 190 -9.97 17.10 -12.93
C LEU A 190 -9.13 16.51 -14.06
N CYS A 191 -8.56 17.32 -14.97
CA CYS A 191 -7.64 16.82 -16.00
C CYS A 191 -6.39 16.16 -15.40
N LEU A 192 -5.79 16.77 -14.38
CA LEU A 192 -4.63 16.21 -13.68
C LEU A 192 -4.97 14.91 -12.95
N PHE A 193 -6.14 14.87 -12.32
CA PHE A 193 -6.67 13.69 -11.66
C PHE A 193 -6.90 12.55 -12.66
N LEU A 194 -7.51 12.82 -13.82
CA LEU A 194 -7.71 11.82 -14.87
C LEU A 194 -6.37 11.27 -15.37
N HIS A 195 -5.34 12.11 -15.51
CA HIS A 195 -3.99 11.63 -15.83
C HIS A 195 -3.39 10.76 -14.73
N TYR A 196 -3.58 11.11 -13.46
CA TYR A 196 -3.13 10.29 -12.33
C TYR A 196 -3.88 8.95 -12.28
N PHE A 197 -5.21 8.98 -12.35
CA PHE A 197 -6.08 7.80 -12.38
C PHE A 197 -5.70 6.83 -13.51
N GLU A 198 -5.35 7.36 -14.67
CA GLU A 198 -4.96 6.60 -15.84
C GLU A 198 -3.58 5.94 -15.72
N ASN A 199 -2.60 6.65 -15.16
CA ASN A 199 -1.19 6.24 -15.22
C ASN A 199 -0.66 5.65 -13.90
N GLY A 200 -1.39 5.81 -12.81
CA GLY A 200 -1.00 5.30 -11.50
C GLY A 200 -0.09 6.22 -10.70
N GLY A 201 0.31 5.72 -9.53
CA GLY A 201 1.07 6.45 -8.52
C GLY A 201 2.58 6.19 -8.52
N PHE A 202 3.10 5.31 -9.37
CA PHE A 202 4.54 5.00 -9.30
C PHE A 202 5.41 6.22 -9.63
N PRO A 203 6.37 6.60 -8.75
CA PRO A 203 7.19 7.81 -8.93
C PRO A 203 7.88 7.89 -10.30
N GLY A 204 8.48 6.78 -10.75
CA GLY A 204 9.15 6.72 -12.05
C GLY A 204 8.20 6.91 -13.23
N VAL A 205 7.00 6.32 -13.17
CA VAL A 205 5.95 6.48 -14.19
C VAL A 205 5.54 7.95 -14.32
N ILE A 206 5.30 8.62 -13.18
CA ILE A 206 4.86 10.02 -13.16
C ILE A 206 5.97 10.95 -13.66
N LYS A 207 7.21 10.75 -13.16
CA LYS A 207 8.37 11.57 -13.49
C LYS A 207 8.70 11.52 -14.98
N ASP A 208 8.72 10.32 -15.55
CA ASP A 208 9.10 10.11 -16.94
C ASP A 208 7.91 10.28 -17.90
N GLY A 209 6.67 10.29 -17.38
CA GLY A 209 5.45 10.37 -18.17
C GLY A 209 5.25 9.17 -19.08
N ASN A 210 5.82 8.01 -18.73
CA ASN A 210 5.85 6.82 -19.55
C ASN A 210 5.09 5.66 -18.88
N SER A 211 3.86 5.42 -19.33
CA SER A 211 3.02 4.34 -18.80
C SER A 211 3.58 2.93 -19.03
N THR A 212 4.49 2.74 -19.99
CA THR A 212 5.14 1.43 -20.21
C THR A 212 5.99 0.98 -19.02
N LEU A 213 6.44 1.92 -18.18
CA LEU A 213 7.15 1.60 -16.94
C LEU A 213 6.25 0.85 -15.95
N SER A 214 4.94 1.13 -15.91
CA SER A 214 4.01 0.42 -15.01
C SER A 214 3.90 -1.06 -15.38
N ARG A 215 3.88 -1.41 -16.68
CA ARG A 215 3.99 -2.82 -17.13
C ARG A 215 5.30 -3.42 -16.66
N LYS A 216 6.42 -2.71 -16.87
CA LYS A 216 7.75 -3.22 -16.47
C LYS A 216 7.80 -3.51 -14.97
N TYR A 217 7.28 -2.60 -14.13
CA TYR A 217 7.24 -2.79 -12.68
C TYR A 217 6.36 -3.97 -12.27
N PHE A 218 5.22 -4.17 -12.93
CA PHE A 218 4.39 -5.37 -12.73
C PHE A 218 5.17 -6.65 -13.07
N GLU A 219 5.77 -6.72 -14.27
CA GLU A 219 6.52 -7.90 -14.73
C GLU A 219 7.73 -8.20 -13.85
N GLU A 220 8.47 -7.17 -13.44
CA GLU A 220 9.63 -7.26 -12.55
C GLU A 220 9.22 -7.75 -11.16
N THR A 221 8.16 -7.18 -10.58
CA THR A 221 7.63 -7.60 -9.27
C THR A 221 7.13 -9.05 -9.33
N LEU A 222 6.37 -9.42 -10.37
CA LEU A 222 5.88 -10.78 -10.54
C LEU A 222 7.03 -11.79 -10.68
N GLN A 223 8.10 -11.41 -11.39
CA GLN A 223 9.25 -12.28 -11.57
C GLN A 223 10.08 -12.42 -10.28
N ALA A 224 10.55 -11.31 -9.71
CA ALA A 224 11.49 -11.31 -8.61
C ALA A 224 10.82 -11.62 -7.26
N GLU A 225 9.70 -10.96 -6.95
CA GLU A 225 9.06 -11.05 -5.63
C GLU A 225 8.12 -12.26 -5.51
N VAL A 226 7.68 -12.84 -6.63
CA VAL A 226 6.70 -13.94 -6.62
C VAL A 226 7.28 -15.23 -7.20
N ILE A 227 7.66 -15.24 -8.47
CA ILE A 227 8.09 -16.47 -9.17
C ILE A 227 9.39 -17.02 -8.60
N GLU A 228 10.44 -16.19 -8.56
CA GLU A 228 11.77 -16.60 -8.11
C GLU A 228 11.80 -16.87 -6.61
N LYS A 229 11.21 -15.97 -5.82
CA LYS A 229 11.16 -16.05 -4.37
C LYS A 229 10.48 -17.33 -3.86
N HIS A 230 9.38 -17.74 -4.47
CA HIS A 230 8.62 -18.92 -4.07
C HIS A 230 8.89 -20.16 -4.93
N ASN A 231 9.90 -20.12 -5.82
CA ASN A 231 10.29 -21.22 -6.70
C ASN A 231 9.12 -21.82 -7.51
N ILE A 232 8.27 -20.94 -8.05
CA ILE A 232 7.01 -21.31 -8.69
C ILE A 232 7.27 -22.08 -9.99
N GLN A 233 6.71 -23.29 -10.09
CA GLN A 233 6.89 -24.17 -11.25
C GLN A 233 6.03 -23.76 -12.45
N ASP A 234 4.75 -23.44 -12.22
CA ASP A 234 3.82 -22.97 -13.27
C ASP A 234 3.69 -21.45 -13.25
N ALA A 235 4.75 -20.79 -13.70
CA ALA A 235 4.80 -19.32 -13.81
C ALA A 235 3.76 -18.78 -14.82
N GLU A 236 3.43 -19.55 -15.86
CA GLU A 236 2.48 -19.11 -16.89
C GLU A 236 1.03 -19.15 -16.36
N GLY A 237 0.66 -20.18 -15.60
CA GLY A 237 -0.63 -20.22 -14.90
C GLY A 237 -0.80 -19.07 -13.90
N LEU A 238 0.25 -18.78 -13.12
CA LEU A 238 0.28 -17.62 -12.23
C LEU A 238 0.11 -16.31 -13.02
N LYS A 239 0.84 -16.14 -14.12
CA LYS A 239 0.77 -14.93 -14.94
C LYS A 239 -0.65 -14.73 -15.51
N ARG A 240 -1.27 -15.77 -16.05
CA ARG A 240 -2.67 -15.71 -16.51
C ARG A 240 -3.61 -15.29 -15.38
N LEU A 241 -3.44 -15.86 -14.19
CA LEU A 241 -4.22 -15.49 -13.00
C LEU A 241 -4.04 -14.01 -12.64
N ALA A 242 -2.80 -13.54 -12.49
CA ALA A 242 -2.50 -12.15 -12.12
C ALA A 242 -3.04 -11.14 -13.15
N VAL A 243 -2.86 -11.41 -14.46
CA VAL A 243 -3.40 -10.57 -15.53
C VAL A 243 -4.93 -10.51 -15.46
N PHE A 244 -5.59 -11.65 -15.24
CA PHE A 244 -7.05 -11.71 -15.15
C PHE A 244 -7.58 -10.92 -13.95
N LEU A 245 -6.96 -11.08 -12.77
CA LEU A 245 -7.36 -10.38 -11.54
C LEU A 245 -7.21 -8.86 -11.67
N ILE A 246 -6.09 -8.40 -12.25
CA ILE A 246 -5.89 -6.96 -12.50
C ILE A 246 -6.87 -6.45 -13.56
N SER A 247 -7.13 -7.22 -14.61
CA SER A 247 -8.07 -6.81 -15.68
C SER A 247 -9.53 -6.77 -15.20
N ASN A 248 -9.85 -7.45 -14.10
CA ASN A 248 -11.20 -7.53 -13.55
C ASN A 248 -11.23 -7.08 -12.08
N MET A 249 -10.36 -6.14 -11.70
CA MET A 249 -10.27 -5.63 -10.32
C MET A 249 -11.64 -5.19 -9.77
N ALA A 250 -11.75 -5.06 -8.44
CA ALA A 250 -12.98 -4.73 -7.74
C ALA A 250 -14.14 -5.74 -7.95
N SER A 251 -13.84 -6.94 -8.45
CA SER A 251 -14.82 -8.01 -8.67
C SER A 251 -14.64 -9.16 -7.70
N GLU A 252 -15.73 -9.91 -7.49
CA GLU A 252 -15.71 -11.18 -6.77
C GLU A 252 -15.51 -12.37 -7.69
N TYR A 253 -14.81 -13.39 -7.17
CA TYR A 253 -14.50 -14.59 -7.93
C TYR A 253 -14.87 -15.85 -7.18
N SER A 254 -15.50 -16.78 -7.90
CA SER A 254 -15.55 -18.18 -7.49
C SER A 254 -14.25 -18.88 -7.82
N LEU A 255 -13.88 -19.88 -7.01
CA LEU A 255 -12.73 -20.73 -7.26
C LEU A 255 -12.78 -21.39 -8.65
N GLU A 256 -13.95 -21.79 -9.12
CA GLU A 256 -14.11 -22.38 -10.47
C GLU A 256 -13.70 -21.42 -11.59
N THR A 257 -14.04 -20.14 -11.46
CA THR A 257 -13.63 -19.11 -12.43
C THR A 257 -12.11 -18.98 -12.45
N LEU A 258 -11.49 -18.96 -11.27
CA LEU A 258 -10.04 -18.82 -11.11
C LEU A 258 -9.29 -20.03 -11.66
N LYS A 259 -9.76 -21.25 -11.39
CA LYS A 259 -9.20 -22.49 -11.96
C LYS A 259 -9.26 -22.47 -13.49
N LYS A 260 -10.41 -22.09 -14.05
CA LYS A 260 -10.63 -22.04 -15.49
C LYS A 260 -9.69 -21.06 -16.20
N VAL A 261 -9.50 -19.86 -15.65
CA VAL A 261 -8.67 -18.83 -16.29
C VAL A 261 -7.18 -19.09 -16.10
N SER A 262 -6.78 -19.53 -14.92
CA SER A 262 -5.37 -19.86 -14.64
C SER A 262 -4.93 -21.16 -15.31
N GLY A 263 -5.84 -22.12 -15.50
CA GLY A 263 -5.50 -23.49 -15.89
C GLY A 263 -4.94 -24.33 -14.73
N ILE A 264 -5.11 -23.87 -13.49
CA ILE A 264 -4.62 -24.52 -12.27
C ILE A 264 -5.79 -25.23 -11.59
N ASP A 265 -5.72 -26.55 -11.47
CA ASP A 265 -6.82 -27.33 -10.87
C ASP A 265 -6.81 -27.32 -9.34
N SER A 266 -5.64 -27.12 -8.73
CA SER A 266 -5.47 -27.12 -7.28
C SER A 266 -5.95 -25.81 -6.66
N GLU A 267 -6.89 -25.92 -5.73
CA GLU A 267 -7.38 -24.78 -4.96
C GLU A 267 -6.30 -24.20 -4.04
N ASP A 268 -5.52 -25.07 -3.40
CA ASP A 268 -4.44 -24.64 -2.49
C ASP A 268 -3.39 -23.82 -3.24
N ILE A 269 -3.03 -24.22 -4.47
CA ILE A 269 -2.09 -23.47 -5.31
C ILE A 269 -2.64 -22.08 -5.63
N ILE A 270 -3.93 -21.97 -5.95
CA ILE A 270 -4.57 -20.67 -6.18
C ILE A 270 -4.48 -19.80 -4.91
N ARG A 271 -4.82 -20.36 -3.74
CA ARG A 271 -4.73 -19.63 -2.46
C ARG A 271 -3.31 -19.13 -2.18
N TYR A 272 -2.30 -19.99 -2.36
CA TYR A 272 -0.90 -19.57 -2.22
C TYR A 272 -0.51 -18.47 -3.20
N TYR A 273 -0.98 -18.54 -4.45
CA TYR A 273 -0.70 -17.48 -5.43
C TYR A 273 -1.35 -16.16 -5.04
N PHE A 274 -2.54 -16.16 -4.42
CA PHE A 274 -3.11 -14.96 -3.84
C PHE A 274 -2.23 -14.40 -2.73
N ASP A 275 -1.80 -15.25 -1.79
CA ASP A 275 -0.92 -14.83 -0.69
C ASP A 275 0.37 -14.19 -1.21
N TYR A 276 1.01 -14.80 -2.21
CA TYR A 276 2.26 -14.27 -2.78
C TYR A 276 2.05 -12.97 -3.57
N LEU A 277 0.94 -12.84 -4.31
CA LEU A 277 0.63 -11.61 -5.04
C LEU A 277 0.27 -10.45 -4.09
N GLU A 278 -0.36 -10.74 -2.94
CA GLU A 278 -0.57 -9.75 -1.87
C GLU A 278 0.73 -9.40 -1.14
N GLU A 279 1.57 -10.40 -0.84
CA GLU A 279 2.88 -10.18 -0.22
C GLU A 279 3.73 -9.19 -1.05
N ALA A 280 3.64 -9.30 -2.38
CA ALA A 280 4.31 -8.43 -3.34
C ALA A 280 3.57 -7.11 -3.66
N PHE A 281 2.44 -6.83 -2.98
CA PHE A 281 1.61 -5.64 -3.20
C PHE A 281 1.03 -5.48 -4.62
N LEU A 282 0.95 -6.57 -5.38
CA LEU A 282 0.36 -6.53 -6.73
C LEU A 282 -1.17 -6.49 -6.69
N LEU A 283 -1.75 -7.09 -5.65
CA LEU A 283 -3.19 -7.05 -5.38
C LEU A 283 -3.49 -7.03 -3.89
N TYR A 284 -4.75 -6.79 -3.56
CA TYR A 284 -5.31 -6.84 -2.22
C TYR A 284 -6.68 -7.52 -2.25
N ARG A 285 -6.91 -8.46 -1.34
CA ARG A 285 -8.20 -9.09 -1.11
C ARG A 285 -8.99 -8.28 -0.09
N THR A 286 -10.29 -8.19 -0.32
CA THR A 286 -11.22 -7.59 0.62
C THR A 286 -12.36 -8.57 0.87
N PRO A 287 -12.52 -9.05 2.11
CA PRO A 287 -13.56 -9.99 2.44
C PRO A 287 -14.94 -9.31 2.46
N MET A 288 -15.98 -10.13 2.33
CA MET A 288 -17.33 -9.69 2.65
C MET A 288 -17.43 -9.43 4.15
N PHE A 289 -18.12 -8.35 4.54
CA PHE A 289 -18.40 -8.11 5.94
C PHE A 289 -19.43 -9.11 6.46
N ASN A 290 -19.03 -9.94 7.43
CA ASN A 290 -19.91 -10.93 8.06
C ASN A 290 -20.54 -10.35 9.33
N HIS A 291 -21.88 -10.28 9.39
CA HIS A 291 -22.64 -9.80 10.55
C HIS A 291 -22.32 -10.49 11.89
N SER A 292 -21.85 -11.74 11.87
CA SER A 292 -21.42 -12.47 13.07
C SER A 292 -20.16 -11.88 13.73
N SER A 293 -19.37 -11.11 12.96
CA SER A 293 -18.09 -10.52 13.39
C SER A 293 -18.25 -9.40 14.42
N GLU A 294 -19.37 -8.67 14.42
CA GLU A 294 -19.67 -7.64 15.44
C GLU A 294 -20.04 -8.26 16.81
N ASN A 295 -20.56 -9.49 16.82
CA ASN A 295 -21.04 -10.16 18.03
C ASN A 295 -19.97 -11.05 18.70
N GLY A 296 -18.69 -10.92 18.30
CA GLY A 296 -17.58 -11.70 18.87
C GLY A 296 -17.66 -13.21 18.62
N LYS A 297 -18.58 -13.68 17.77
CA LYS A 297 -18.65 -15.07 17.33
C LYS A 297 -17.95 -15.20 16.00
N GLU A 298 -16.64 -15.45 16.04
CA GLU A 298 -15.90 -15.94 14.88
C GLU A 298 -16.33 -17.39 14.57
N SER A 299 -17.54 -17.55 14.03
CA SER A 299 -17.96 -18.79 13.38
C SER A 299 -17.60 -18.70 11.91
N GLY A 300 -16.34 -18.95 11.62
CA GLY A 300 -15.83 -19.19 10.27
C GLY A 300 -14.47 -19.85 10.38
N ASN A 301 -14.29 -20.97 9.70
CA ASN A 301 -12.94 -21.53 9.53
C ASN A 301 -12.06 -20.45 8.87
N GLU A 302 -10.79 -20.34 9.23
CA GLU A 302 -9.85 -19.38 8.61
C GLU A 302 -9.88 -19.46 7.06
N ASN A 303 -10.17 -20.65 6.52
CA ASN A 303 -10.30 -20.94 5.08
C ASN A 303 -11.54 -20.33 4.38
N GLU A 304 -12.59 -19.95 5.12
CA GLU A 304 -13.79 -19.29 4.57
C GLU A 304 -13.57 -17.78 4.34
N LYS A 305 -12.46 -17.21 4.85
CA LYS A 305 -12.12 -15.79 4.68
C LYS A 305 -11.56 -15.46 3.29
N ASP A 306 -11.09 -16.45 2.54
CA ASP A 306 -10.41 -16.21 1.26
C ASP A 306 -11.37 -16.07 0.09
N PHE A 307 -12.53 -16.74 0.11
CA PHE A 307 -13.49 -16.72 -1.01
C PHE A 307 -14.95 -16.89 -0.54
N PRO A 308 -15.91 -16.15 -1.12
CA PRO A 308 -15.71 -15.09 -2.12
C PRO A 308 -15.09 -13.82 -1.51
N CYS A 309 -14.16 -13.21 -2.24
CA CYS A 309 -13.56 -11.93 -1.88
C CYS A 309 -13.50 -11.01 -3.11
N LYS A 310 -13.52 -9.69 -2.88
CA LYS A 310 -13.17 -8.72 -3.91
C LYS A 310 -11.66 -8.59 -4.01
N VAL A 311 -11.15 -8.42 -5.24
CA VAL A 311 -9.71 -8.29 -5.49
C VAL A 311 -9.41 -6.94 -6.12
N TYR A 312 -8.57 -6.15 -5.48
CA TYR A 312 -8.13 -4.84 -5.93
C TYR A 312 -6.68 -4.90 -6.41
N ALA A 313 -6.35 -4.19 -7.48
CA ALA A 313 -4.99 -4.05 -7.99
C ALA A 313 -4.18 -3.03 -7.17
N GLY A 314 -2.88 -3.29 -7.00
CA GLY A 314 -1.98 -2.47 -6.18
C GLY A 314 -1.75 -1.04 -6.66
N ASP A 315 -2.07 -0.77 -7.93
CA ASP A 315 -1.96 0.54 -8.56
C ASP A 315 -2.91 0.64 -9.76
N THR A 316 -3.52 1.82 -9.98
CA THR A 316 -4.48 2.01 -11.08
C THR A 316 -3.82 1.96 -12.46
N GLY A 317 -2.52 2.23 -12.54
CA GLY A 317 -1.75 2.21 -13.77
C GLY A 317 -1.53 0.80 -14.32
N PHE A 318 -1.72 -0.27 -13.53
CA PHE A 318 -1.53 -1.64 -14.00
C PHE A 318 -2.57 -2.08 -15.03
N PHE A 319 -3.81 -1.61 -14.93
CA PHE A 319 -4.90 -2.05 -15.80
C PHE A 319 -4.58 -1.95 -17.29
N LYS A 320 -4.27 -0.72 -17.76
CA LYS A 320 -4.05 -0.46 -19.20
C LYS A 320 -2.72 -1.00 -19.69
N THR A 321 -1.79 -1.25 -18.79
CA THR A 321 -0.43 -1.63 -19.14
C THR A 321 -0.33 -3.16 -19.17
N VAL A 322 -0.95 -3.89 -18.26
CA VAL A 322 -0.90 -5.35 -18.19
C VAL A 322 -1.78 -6.00 -19.26
N TYR A 323 -2.94 -5.42 -19.62
CA TYR A 323 -3.77 -5.93 -20.70
C TYR A 323 -4.43 -4.82 -21.57
N PRO A 324 -3.66 -4.16 -22.48
CA PRO A 324 -4.10 -2.95 -23.18
C PRO A 324 -5.35 -3.08 -24.05
N ASN A 325 -5.66 -4.29 -24.51
CA ASN A 325 -6.79 -4.56 -25.40
C ASN A 325 -8.04 -5.02 -24.64
N TYR A 326 -8.02 -5.06 -23.31
CA TYR A 326 -9.18 -5.45 -22.52
C TYR A 326 -10.27 -4.38 -22.59
N PRO A 327 -11.56 -4.75 -22.66
CA PRO A 327 -12.65 -3.79 -22.53
C PRO A 327 -12.51 -2.99 -21.24
N ASP A 328 -12.43 -1.66 -21.35
CA ASP A 328 -12.24 -0.77 -20.21
C ASP A 328 -13.49 -0.79 -19.31
N SER A 329 -13.30 -1.16 -18.05
CA SER A 329 -14.34 -1.06 -17.03
C SER A 329 -14.03 0.12 -16.11
N LEU A 330 -14.48 1.30 -16.53
CA LEU A 330 -14.24 2.55 -15.81
C LEU A 330 -14.77 2.49 -14.36
N GLY A 331 -15.91 1.83 -14.14
CA GLY A 331 -16.49 1.64 -12.80
C GLY A 331 -15.57 0.88 -11.86
N LEU A 332 -15.10 -0.30 -12.28
CA LEU A 332 -14.22 -1.15 -11.48
C LEU A 332 -12.88 -0.48 -11.16
N ARG A 333 -12.29 0.21 -12.15
CA ARG A 333 -11.06 0.98 -11.94
C ARG A 333 -11.25 2.11 -10.94
N PHE A 334 -12.40 2.78 -11.00
CA PHE A 334 -12.72 3.88 -10.12
C PHE A 334 -12.95 3.42 -8.68
N GLU A 335 -13.64 2.28 -8.50
CA GLU A 335 -13.75 1.61 -7.20
C GLU A 335 -12.36 1.21 -6.65
N ASN A 336 -11.49 0.66 -7.50
CA ASN A 336 -10.11 0.34 -7.12
C ASN A 336 -9.30 1.55 -6.66
N LEU A 337 -9.45 2.69 -7.32
CA LEU A 337 -8.81 3.94 -6.91
C LEU A 337 -9.26 4.35 -5.51
N VAL A 338 -10.57 4.31 -5.24
CA VAL A 338 -11.13 4.64 -3.93
C VAL A 338 -10.62 3.67 -2.87
N PHE A 339 -10.57 2.37 -3.17
CA PHE A 339 -9.99 1.37 -2.28
C PHE A 339 -8.53 1.71 -1.91
N LEU A 340 -7.69 2.03 -2.89
CA LEU A 340 -6.27 2.36 -2.66
C LEU A 340 -6.10 3.61 -1.78
N GLU A 341 -7.00 4.59 -1.91
CA GLU A 341 -6.98 5.77 -1.05
C GLU A 341 -7.47 5.46 0.38
N LEU A 342 -8.52 4.64 0.54
CA LEU A 342 -8.95 4.17 1.86
C LEU A 342 -7.84 3.37 2.56
N LEU A 343 -7.14 2.52 1.80
CA LEU A 343 -5.98 1.78 2.28
C LEU A 343 -4.86 2.74 2.74
N ARG A 344 -4.57 3.78 1.95
CA ARG A 344 -3.59 4.82 2.29
C ARG A 344 -3.93 5.56 3.58
N GLN A 345 -5.21 5.77 3.85
CA GLN A 345 -5.71 6.37 5.09
C GLN A 345 -5.70 5.39 6.28
N GLY A 346 -5.23 4.15 6.08
CA GLY A 346 -5.14 3.11 7.11
C GLY A 346 -6.49 2.59 7.58
N LYS A 347 -7.53 2.71 6.73
CA LYS A 347 -8.89 2.23 7.02
C LYS A 347 -8.97 0.71 6.86
N GLN A 348 -9.75 0.06 7.73
CA GLN A 348 -10.12 -1.34 7.57
C GLN A 348 -11.37 -1.42 6.72
N VAL A 349 -11.25 -2.07 5.57
CA VAL A 349 -12.27 -2.06 4.52
C VAL A 349 -12.81 -3.47 4.31
N SER A 350 -14.12 -3.57 4.15
CA SER A 350 -14.83 -4.78 3.72
C SER A 350 -15.94 -4.37 2.77
N TYR A 351 -16.38 -5.24 1.87
CA TYR A 351 -17.57 -4.94 1.07
C TYR A 351 -18.82 -5.50 1.76
N PHE A 352 -19.99 -4.96 1.41
CA PHE A 352 -21.25 -5.41 1.98
C PHE A 352 -22.21 -5.85 0.89
N ARG A 353 -22.82 -7.02 1.07
CA ARG A 353 -23.87 -7.50 0.19
C ARG A 353 -25.01 -8.15 0.98
N ASP A 354 -26.21 -7.62 0.76
CA ASP A 354 -27.47 -8.24 1.15
C ASP A 354 -28.39 -8.27 -0.08
N ARG A 355 -29.55 -7.58 -0.05
CA ARG A 355 -30.42 -7.38 -1.23
C ARG A 355 -29.75 -6.50 -2.29
N ARG A 356 -28.86 -5.62 -1.85
CA ARG A 356 -28.05 -4.71 -2.65
C ARG A 356 -26.63 -4.71 -2.11
N GLU A 357 -25.72 -4.32 -2.97
CA GLU A 357 -24.31 -4.19 -2.64
C GLU A 357 -24.01 -2.76 -2.22
N CYS A 358 -23.14 -2.63 -1.21
CA CYS A 358 -22.43 -1.40 -0.89
C CYS A 358 -20.93 -1.68 -0.99
N ASP A 359 -20.22 -0.85 -1.76
CA ASP A 359 -18.84 -1.15 -2.16
C ASP A 359 -17.90 -1.26 -0.97
N PHE A 360 -18.02 -0.37 0.01
CA PHE A 360 -17.14 -0.33 1.18
C PHE A 360 -17.87 -0.04 2.49
N LEU A 361 -17.59 -0.87 3.49
CA LEU A 361 -17.77 -0.59 4.90
C LEU A 361 -16.41 -0.31 5.53
N ILE A 362 -16.34 0.74 6.33
CA ILE A 362 -15.17 1.12 7.10
C ILE A 362 -15.40 0.72 8.55
N THR A 363 -14.49 -0.08 9.11
CA THR A 363 -14.59 -0.61 10.47
C THR A 363 -13.52 -0.03 11.40
N GLU A 364 -13.83 0.00 12.70
CA GLU A 364 -12.84 0.24 13.73
C GLU A 364 -11.90 -0.96 13.88
N LYS A 365 -10.58 -0.69 13.97
CA LYS A 365 -9.54 -1.73 14.02
C LYS A 365 -9.76 -2.74 15.16
N ASP A 366 -10.14 -2.27 16.34
CA ASP A 366 -10.21 -3.12 17.55
C ASP A 366 -11.58 -3.77 17.76
N THR A 367 -12.66 -3.03 17.45
CA THR A 367 -14.03 -3.46 17.75
C THR A 367 -14.72 -4.14 16.57
N LYS A 368 -14.16 -4.03 15.36
CA LYS A 368 -14.81 -4.37 14.08
C LYS A 368 -16.16 -3.68 13.86
N ALA A 369 -16.50 -2.67 14.67
CA ALA A 369 -17.74 -1.93 14.54
C ALA A 369 -17.73 -1.10 13.24
N VAL A 370 -18.81 -1.18 12.47
CA VAL A 370 -18.97 -0.36 11.26
C VAL A 370 -19.12 1.12 11.65
N LYS A 371 -18.29 1.98 11.06
CA LYS A 371 -18.28 3.44 11.32
C LYS A 371 -18.73 4.27 10.12
N ALA A 372 -18.55 3.75 8.92
CA ALA A 372 -18.91 4.45 7.70
C ALA A 372 -19.25 3.44 6.61
N ALA A 373 -20.11 3.87 5.69
CA ALA A 373 -20.40 3.18 4.44
C ALA A 373 -20.09 4.14 3.28
N VAL A 374 -19.41 3.62 2.26
CA VAL A 374 -18.99 4.38 1.08
C VAL A 374 -19.44 3.61 -0.17
N GLN A 375 -20.16 4.32 -1.04
CA GLN A 375 -20.55 3.84 -2.37
C GLN A 375 -19.78 4.63 -3.43
N VAL A 376 -19.40 3.98 -4.52
CA VAL A 376 -18.61 4.57 -5.60
C VAL A 376 -19.42 4.58 -6.89
N SER A 377 -19.42 5.71 -7.58
CA SER A 377 -20.13 5.83 -8.85
C SER A 377 -19.43 6.80 -9.78
N VAL A 378 -18.92 6.31 -10.91
CA VAL A 378 -18.26 7.17 -11.91
C VAL A 378 -19.20 8.29 -12.38
N TYR A 379 -20.46 7.97 -12.63
CA TYR A 379 -21.44 8.92 -13.15
C TYR A 379 -22.73 8.86 -12.34
N PHE A 380 -23.12 9.98 -11.76
CA PHE A 380 -24.27 10.06 -10.87
C PHE A 380 -25.47 10.81 -11.48
N GLY A 381 -25.42 11.14 -12.78
CA GLY A 381 -26.41 12.01 -13.41
C GLY A 381 -27.70 11.32 -13.88
N SER A 382 -27.72 10.01 -14.11
CA SER A 382 -28.95 9.32 -14.54
C SER A 382 -29.83 8.94 -13.34
N PRO A 383 -31.17 9.12 -13.40
CA PRO A 383 -32.05 8.77 -12.29
C PRO A 383 -31.94 7.30 -11.85
N ALA A 384 -31.82 6.37 -12.81
CA ALA A 384 -31.72 4.95 -12.54
C ALA A 384 -30.41 4.57 -11.83
N VAL A 385 -29.27 5.13 -12.27
CA VAL A 385 -27.98 4.90 -11.59
C VAL A 385 -28.03 5.50 -10.19
N ARG A 386 -28.47 6.75 -10.07
CA ARG A 386 -28.59 7.43 -8.78
C ARG A 386 -29.45 6.67 -7.78
N GLU A 387 -30.61 6.17 -8.22
CA GLU A 387 -31.47 5.34 -7.39
C GLU A 387 -30.76 4.04 -6.97
N ARG A 388 -30.06 3.37 -7.89
CA ARG A 388 -29.30 2.15 -7.58
C ARG A 388 -28.24 2.38 -6.51
N GLU A 389 -27.40 3.39 -6.69
CA GLU A 389 -26.29 3.71 -5.77
C GLU A 389 -26.79 4.13 -4.40
N VAL A 390 -27.80 5.01 -4.36
CA VAL A 390 -28.41 5.47 -3.11
C VAL A 390 -29.01 4.30 -2.34
N LEU A 391 -29.73 3.41 -3.02
CA LEU A 391 -30.35 2.26 -2.37
C LEU A 391 -29.30 1.23 -1.90
N GLY A 392 -28.19 1.05 -2.62
CA GLY A 392 -27.06 0.22 -2.17
C GLY A 392 -26.47 0.73 -0.85
N LEU A 393 -26.12 2.01 -0.82
CA LEU A 393 -25.61 2.68 0.38
C LEU A 393 -26.61 2.66 1.53
N MET A 394 -27.89 2.99 1.27
CA MET A 394 -28.94 2.98 2.29
C MET A 394 -29.11 1.58 2.91
N THR A 395 -29.01 0.51 2.13
CA THR A 395 -29.11 -0.86 2.65
C THR A 395 -28.04 -1.11 3.73
N ALA A 396 -26.80 -0.67 3.49
CA ALA A 396 -25.73 -0.75 4.50
C ALA A 396 -25.99 0.18 5.69
N MET A 397 -26.42 1.42 5.45
CA MET A 397 -26.70 2.38 6.52
C MET A 397 -27.82 1.91 7.45
N GLU A 398 -28.86 1.26 6.94
CA GLU A 398 -29.91 0.65 7.74
C GLU A 398 -29.40 -0.56 8.52
N ALA A 399 -28.66 -1.45 7.87
CA ALA A 399 -28.13 -2.65 8.48
C ALA A 399 -27.24 -2.37 9.71
N TYR A 400 -26.52 -1.24 9.71
CA TYR A 400 -25.57 -0.87 10.77
C TYR A 400 -25.92 0.43 11.51
N GLY A 401 -27.14 0.94 11.36
CA GLY A 401 -27.60 2.12 12.09
C GLY A 401 -26.80 3.41 11.83
N LEU A 402 -26.23 3.55 10.62
CA LEU A 402 -25.48 4.74 10.24
C LEU A 402 -26.43 5.88 9.91
N LYS A 403 -26.10 7.08 10.42
CA LYS A 403 -26.85 8.33 10.14
C LYS A 403 -26.37 9.04 8.89
N GLU A 404 -25.10 8.83 8.56
CA GLU A 404 -24.43 9.45 7.43
C GLU A 404 -23.75 8.38 6.56
N GLY A 405 -23.81 8.57 5.25
CA GLY A 405 -23.11 7.75 4.26
C GLY A 405 -22.49 8.63 3.18
N LEU A 406 -21.50 8.09 2.48
CA LEU A 406 -20.74 8.81 1.46
C LEU A 406 -20.92 8.15 0.09
N ILE A 407 -21.25 8.95 -0.93
CA ILE A 407 -21.15 8.56 -2.34
C ILE A 407 -20.00 9.33 -2.97
N LEU A 408 -19.02 8.61 -3.47
CA LEU A 408 -17.86 9.15 -4.15
C LEU A 408 -18.06 9.07 -5.67
N THR A 409 -17.97 10.22 -6.33
CA THR A 409 -18.23 10.34 -7.77
C THR A 409 -17.06 10.94 -8.54
N MET A 410 -17.10 10.90 -9.88
CA MET A 410 -16.06 11.53 -10.69
C MET A 410 -16.01 13.05 -10.45
N ASP A 411 -17.16 13.72 -10.46
CA ASP A 411 -17.25 15.19 -10.37
C ASP A 411 -18.58 15.75 -9.84
N ASP A 412 -19.51 14.88 -9.42
CA ASP A 412 -20.79 15.29 -8.82
C ASP A 412 -20.61 15.55 -7.31
N GLU A 413 -21.27 16.60 -6.82
CA GLU A 413 -21.26 17.01 -5.40
C GLU A 413 -22.67 17.36 -4.93
N GLY A 414 -22.96 17.12 -3.66
CA GLY A 414 -24.24 17.46 -3.08
C GLY A 414 -24.51 16.77 -1.74
N VAL A 415 -25.70 17.02 -1.21
CA VAL A 415 -26.19 16.37 0.01
C VAL A 415 -27.62 15.92 -0.25
N LEU A 416 -27.91 14.66 0.04
CA LEU A 416 -29.25 14.11 0.00
C LEU A 416 -29.71 13.78 1.40
N GLU A 417 -30.97 14.06 1.65
CA GLU A 417 -31.62 13.74 2.90
C GLU A 417 -32.79 12.82 2.60
N ILE A 418 -32.73 11.61 3.18
CA ILE A 418 -33.65 10.52 2.84
C ILE A 418 -34.23 9.97 4.15
N PRO A 419 -35.55 9.72 4.24
CA PRO A 419 -36.11 9.05 5.39
C PRO A 419 -35.59 7.60 5.46
N GLY A 420 -35.11 7.20 6.64
CA GLY A 420 -34.72 5.83 6.94
C GLY A 420 -35.93 4.94 7.24
N GLU A 421 -35.71 3.64 7.29
CA GLU A 421 -36.74 2.65 7.64
C GLU A 421 -37.27 2.81 9.08
N ASP A 422 -36.41 3.30 9.97
CA ASP A 422 -36.73 3.66 11.36
C ASP A 422 -37.49 5.00 11.49
N GLY A 423 -37.68 5.73 10.38
CA GLY A 423 -38.28 7.05 10.34
C GLY A 423 -37.32 8.18 10.74
N GLU A 424 -36.07 7.88 11.13
CA GLU A 424 -35.04 8.89 11.30
C GLU A 424 -34.55 9.40 9.93
N LYS A 425 -34.05 10.64 9.91
CA LYS A 425 -33.53 11.25 8.70
C LYS A 425 -32.07 10.83 8.52
N LYS A 426 -31.75 10.27 7.34
CA LYS A 426 -30.38 9.89 6.97
C LYS A 426 -29.81 10.88 5.97
N THR A 427 -28.51 11.15 6.10
CA THR A 427 -27.78 12.09 5.25
C THR A 427 -26.82 11.32 4.35
N ILE A 428 -26.89 11.55 3.05
CA ILE A 428 -25.91 11.05 2.09
C ILE A 428 -25.12 12.24 1.56
N ILE A 429 -23.82 12.25 1.82
CA ILE A 429 -22.89 13.21 1.25
C ILE A 429 -22.44 12.67 -0.11
N ILE A 430 -22.53 13.49 -1.15
CA ILE A 430 -22.00 13.21 -2.47
C ILE A 430 -20.78 14.10 -2.66
N ASN A 431 -19.62 13.50 -2.90
CA ASN A 431 -18.37 14.25 -3.10
C ASN A 431 -17.63 13.75 -4.34
N SER A 432 -16.90 14.65 -4.98
CA SER A 432 -15.99 14.28 -6.06
C SER A 432 -14.75 13.60 -5.47
N VAL A 433 -14.34 12.46 -6.05
CA VAL A 433 -13.21 11.67 -5.56
C VAL A 433 -11.94 12.50 -5.53
N TRP A 434 -11.69 13.31 -6.56
CA TRP A 434 -10.46 14.09 -6.63
C TRP A 434 -10.39 15.16 -5.54
N LYS A 435 -11.51 15.75 -5.11
CA LYS A 435 -11.53 16.66 -3.96
C LYS A 435 -11.36 15.91 -2.65
N TRP A 436 -12.06 14.79 -2.49
CA TRP A 436 -11.92 13.94 -1.33
C TRP A 436 -10.46 13.46 -1.12
N MET A 437 -9.74 13.12 -2.19
CA MET A 437 -8.31 12.78 -2.15
C MET A 437 -7.39 13.96 -1.81
N LEU A 438 -7.89 15.20 -1.85
CA LEU A 438 -7.14 16.41 -1.49
C LEU A 438 -7.39 16.86 -0.04
N GLU A 439 -8.40 16.31 0.63
CA GLU A 439 -8.63 16.46 2.08
C GLU A 439 -7.54 15.70 2.85
#